data_AF-A0A963B132-F1
#
_entry.id   AF-A0A963B132-F1
#
_cell.length_a   1.000
_cell.length_b   1.000
_cell.length_c   1.000
_cell.angle_alpha   90.00
_cell.angle_beta   90.00
_cell.angle_gamma   90.00
#
_symmetry.space_group_name_H-M   'P 1'
#
loop_
_entity.id
_entity.type
_entity.pdbx_description
1 polymer ?
#
loop_
_entity_poly.entity_id
_entity_poly.type
_entity_poly.pdbx_seq_one_letter_code
_entity_poly.pdbx_strand_id
1 'polypeptide(L)'
;MGTGRIPGPLGMRVITGCILRRGPMDPYVYFDDEFPQMTPGPTGTNKDPGAKLTESTEKNSKENEDELKLLVKVYGVVKNRKGDNAYVYWKNKKRQYRVDDYVRDRNAFFGTADAYRSYRKKAHDELEADKKKLRRYIEPPPARRKSVAGWEGAQDVFYAWVRKAYEKKLGEKVDIPKLISSQMSEKLKAALKQVRLDYGKSFQAGGFNPRPMKMDGYRLGTISEHAIGTAIDIESAKNAHIQTATWNHILTFTGKSLSHTMRQSNWKSNPKELYDAINAINAEFVKKLKKAMDDTLAEAKKNAEAENSTAKQKAEYETVKKDPLKACMEKDATLKGIGAIFLKRWRNGFFALPWELVKELHEEKFLWGATFSHPDLHHFEL
;
A
#
# COMPACT_ATOMS: atom_id res chain seq x y z
N MET A 1 47.85 7.99 55.58
CA MET A 1 47.18 8.87 54.60
C MET A 1 47.12 8.13 53.28
N GLY A 2 45.97 7.57 52.94
CA GLY A 2 45.78 6.72 51.75
C GLY A 2 44.47 7.09 51.07
N THR A 3 44.58 7.54 49.83
CA THR A 3 43.50 8.06 48.98
C THR A 3 42.69 6.92 48.37
N GLY A 4 41.44 6.76 48.80
CA GLY A 4 40.46 5.88 48.16
C GLY A 4 39.81 6.57 46.95
N ARG A 5 39.98 6.00 45.76
CA ARG A 5 39.29 6.38 44.52
C ARG A 5 37.91 5.74 44.47
N ILE A 6 36.88 6.55 44.24
CA ILE A 6 35.53 6.10 43.88
C ILE A 6 35.44 6.09 42.35
N PRO A 7 35.07 4.98 41.69
CA PRO A 7 34.78 4.99 40.26
C PRO A 7 33.33 5.44 40.02
N GLY A 8 33.16 6.50 39.24
CA GLY A 8 31.87 6.98 38.76
C GLY A 8 31.28 6.09 37.67
N PRO A 9 29.94 6.04 37.51
CA PRO A 9 29.28 5.15 36.57
C PRO A 9 29.40 5.63 35.11
N LEU A 10 29.67 4.66 34.25
CA LEU A 10 29.71 4.73 32.79
C LEU A 10 28.41 5.33 32.20
N GLY A 11 28.58 6.39 31.41
CA GLY A 11 27.51 6.97 30.59
C GLY A 11 27.11 6.04 29.44
N MET A 12 25.91 5.47 29.52
CA MET A 12 25.26 4.83 28.38
C MET A 12 24.71 5.89 27.42
N ARG A 13 25.30 5.97 26.22
CA ARG A 13 24.69 6.65 25.07
C ARG A 13 23.58 5.76 24.50
N VAL A 14 22.32 6.17 24.70
CA VAL A 14 21.17 5.57 24.03
C VAL A 14 21.11 6.08 22.60
N ILE A 15 21.46 5.24 21.63
CA ILE A 15 21.22 5.47 20.21
C ILE A 15 19.79 5.02 19.92
N THR A 16 18.87 5.97 19.79
CA THR A 16 17.49 5.74 19.34
C THR A 16 17.47 5.44 17.84
N GLY A 17 17.62 4.16 17.50
CA GLY A 17 17.33 3.65 16.15
C GLY A 17 15.82 3.56 15.93
N CYS A 18 15.30 4.27 14.93
CA CYS A 18 13.93 4.11 14.43
C CYS A 18 13.69 2.66 13.98
N ILE A 19 12.97 1.88 14.79
CA ILE A 19 12.45 0.56 14.43
C ILE A 19 11.16 0.78 13.64
N LEU A 20 11.24 0.63 12.31
CA LEU A 20 10.08 0.50 11.43
C LEU A 20 9.32 -0.79 11.80
N ARG A 21 8.28 -0.69 12.63
CA ARG A 21 7.38 -1.82 12.91
C ARG A 21 6.51 -2.09 11.68
N ARG A 22 6.59 -3.33 11.19
CA ARG A 22 5.82 -3.86 10.05
C ARG A 22 4.32 -3.95 10.36
N GLY A 23 3.48 -3.49 9.44
CA GLY A 23 2.13 -4.01 9.27
C GLY A 23 2.14 -5.36 8.50
N PRO A 24 1.08 -6.17 8.60
CA PRO A 24 0.99 -7.47 7.94
C PRO A 24 0.90 -7.33 6.40
N MET A 25 1.51 -8.27 5.68
CA MET A 25 1.43 -8.43 4.23
C MET A 25 0.19 -9.26 3.86
N ASP A 26 -0.60 -8.75 2.93
CA ASP A 26 -1.86 -9.33 2.47
C ASP A 26 -1.65 -10.34 1.32
N PRO A 27 -2.23 -11.56 1.35
CA PRO A 27 -2.21 -12.49 0.23
C PRO A 27 -3.59 -12.65 -0.47
N TYR A 28 -3.57 -12.74 -1.82
CA TYR A 28 -4.67 -13.10 -2.77
C TYR A 28 -5.59 -11.95 -3.25
N VAL A 29 -6.28 -11.89 -4.42
CA VAL A 29 -6.21 -12.36 -5.85
C VAL A 29 -7.68 -12.45 -6.40
N TYR A 30 -7.98 -11.73 -7.52
CA TYR A 30 -9.19 -11.69 -8.42
C TYR A 30 -10.47 -10.94 -7.94
N PHE A 31 -11.36 -10.27 -8.73
CA PHE A 31 -11.66 -10.11 -10.18
C PHE A 31 -12.15 -8.64 -10.48
N ASP A 32 -12.26 -8.32 -11.78
CA ASP A 32 -12.69 -7.10 -12.52
C ASP A 32 -13.45 -5.96 -11.80
N ASP A 33 -13.10 -4.70 -12.13
CA ASP A 33 -14.07 -3.68 -12.55
C ASP A 33 -13.42 -2.37 -13.05
N GLU A 34 -14.17 -1.75 -13.96
CA GLU A 34 -13.84 -0.64 -14.86
C GLU A 34 -13.53 0.69 -14.15
N PHE A 35 -12.47 1.37 -14.60
CA PHE A 35 -12.17 2.73 -14.20
C PHE A 35 -12.93 3.74 -15.08
N PRO A 36 -13.40 4.88 -14.52
CA PRO A 36 -13.86 5.99 -15.32
C PRO A 36 -12.69 6.60 -16.09
N GLN A 37 -12.93 6.81 -17.39
CA GLN A 37 -11.98 7.29 -18.38
C GLN A 37 -11.33 8.61 -17.93
N MET A 38 -10.02 8.59 -17.72
CA MET A 38 -9.22 9.82 -17.86
C MET A 38 -9.15 10.16 -19.35
N THR A 39 -9.38 11.43 -19.65
CA THR A 39 -9.40 12.01 -20.98
C THR A 39 -8.19 11.57 -21.82
N PRO A 40 -8.38 11.14 -23.08
CA PRO A 40 -7.26 10.82 -23.96
C PRO A 40 -6.49 12.10 -24.28
N GLY A 41 -5.23 12.17 -23.85
CA GLY A 41 -4.22 12.92 -24.60
C GLY A 41 -4.15 12.37 -26.04
N PRO A 42 -3.67 13.14 -27.02
CA PRO A 42 -3.89 12.89 -28.43
C PRO A 42 -3.53 11.44 -28.79
N THR A 43 -4.57 10.69 -29.12
CA THR A 43 -4.48 9.31 -29.57
C THR A 43 -3.80 9.30 -30.93
N GLY A 44 -2.52 8.91 -30.96
CA GLY A 44 -1.93 8.37 -32.18
C GLY A 44 -2.81 7.20 -32.61
N THR A 45 -3.55 7.38 -33.70
CA THR A 45 -4.40 6.35 -34.27
C THR A 45 -3.51 5.28 -34.90
N ASN A 46 -3.95 4.02 -34.88
CA ASN A 46 -3.28 2.85 -35.45
C ASN A 46 -3.13 2.89 -37.00
N LYS A 47 -3.08 4.08 -37.60
CA LYS A 47 -2.87 4.33 -39.02
C LYS A 47 -1.65 5.23 -39.27
N ASP A 48 -0.73 5.31 -38.32
CA ASP A 48 0.56 5.95 -38.55
C ASP A 48 1.51 4.95 -39.27
N PRO A 49 1.91 5.19 -40.53
CA PRO A 49 2.76 4.28 -41.31
C PRO A 49 4.22 4.20 -40.80
N GLY A 50 4.54 4.72 -39.61
CA GLY A 50 5.87 4.72 -39.01
C GLY A 50 6.27 3.48 -38.21
N ALA A 51 5.35 2.54 -37.92
CA ALA A 51 5.65 1.36 -37.10
C ALA A 51 5.76 0.06 -37.94
N LYS A 52 6.63 0.06 -38.96
CA LYS A 52 7.35 -1.18 -39.28
C LYS A 52 8.34 -1.43 -38.14
N LEU A 53 7.83 -1.94 -37.02
CA LEU A 53 8.65 -2.65 -36.04
C LEU A 53 9.27 -3.80 -36.81
N THR A 54 10.52 -3.61 -37.21
CA THR A 54 11.37 -4.70 -37.63
C THR A 54 11.26 -5.76 -36.55
N GLU A 55 10.75 -6.93 -36.94
CA GLU A 55 10.94 -8.19 -36.20
C GLU A 55 12.45 -8.50 -36.23
N SER A 56 13.26 -7.66 -35.59
CA SER A 56 14.55 -8.10 -35.11
C SER A 56 14.20 -9.03 -33.96
N THR A 57 14.15 -10.32 -34.28
CA THR A 57 14.19 -11.43 -33.33
C THR A 57 15.38 -11.17 -32.41
N GLU A 58 15.14 -10.46 -31.30
CA GLU A 58 16.20 -10.11 -30.34
C GLU A 58 16.83 -11.42 -29.87
N LYS A 59 18.12 -11.58 -30.18
CA LYS A 59 18.99 -12.69 -29.78
C LYS A 59 19.10 -12.85 -28.24
N ASN A 60 18.37 -12.04 -27.46
CA ASN A 60 18.41 -11.91 -26.01
C ASN A 60 17.09 -12.32 -25.32
N SER A 61 16.19 -13.06 -25.98
CA SER A 61 14.92 -13.53 -25.39
C SER A 61 15.11 -14.20 -24.01
N LYS A 62 16.17 -15.00 -23.85
CA LYS A 62 16.52 -15.63 -22.57
C LYS A 62 16.93 -14.64 -21.48
N GLU A 63 17.72 -13.62 -21.82
CA GLU A 63 18.14 -12.59 -20.86
C GLU A 63 16.94 -11.77 -20.38
N ASN A 64 16.05 -11.38 -21.30
CA ASN A 64 14.81 -10.66 -20.97
C ASN A 64 13.90 -11.51 -20.07
N GLU A 65 13.80 -12.81 -20.34
CA GLU A 65 13.04 -13.74 -19.49
C GLU A 65 13.65 -13.88 -18.10
N ASP A 66 14.97 -14.05 -18.00
CA ASP A 66 15.68 -14.19 -16.73
C ASP A 66 15.61 -12.90 -15.88
N GLU A 67 15.70 -11.74 -16.52
CA GLU A 67 15.47 -10.43 -15.90
C GLU A 67 14.07 -10.33 -15.30
N LEU A 68 13.04 -10.64 -16.08
CA LEU A 68 11.65 -10.60 -15.63
C LEU A 68 11.38 -11.63 -14.53
N LYS A 69 11.91 -12.85 -14.65
CA LYS A 69 11.84 -13.89 -13.63
C LYS A 69 12.40 -13.41 -12.30
N LEU A 70 13.59 -12.82 -12.33
CA LEU A 70 14.26 -12.31 -11.14
C LEU A 70 13.48 -11.16 -10.51
N LEU A 71 13.01 -10.21 -11.33
CA LEU A 71 12.19 -9.09 -10.88
C LEU A 71 10.91 -9.58 -10.17
N VAL A 72 10.19 -10.53 -10.77
CA VAL A 72 8.97 -11.13 -10.19
C VAL A 72 9.28 -11.92 -8.92
N LYS A 73 10.42 -12.63 -8.87
CA LYS A 73 10.82 -13.42 -7.70
C LYS A 73 11.13 -12.53 -6.50
N VAL A 74 11.73 -11.36 -6.74
CA VAL A 74 12.15 -10.42 -5.70
C VAL A 74 11.02 -9.48 -5.27
N TYR A 75 10.31 -8.85 -6.21
CA TYR A 75 9.30 -7.82 -5.94
C TYR A 75 7.85 -8.31 -6.04
N GLY A 76 7.62 -9.56 -6.46
CA GLY A 76 6.29 -10.14 -6.57
C GLY A 76 5.62 -9.82 -7.92
N VAL A 77 4.32 -9.55 -7.91
CA VAL A 77 3.58 -9.25 -9.14
C VAL A 77 4.03 -7.89 -9.67
N VAL A 78 4.51 -7.88 -10.91
CA VAL A 78 4.78 -6.67 -11.69
C VAL A 78 3.81 -6.59 -12.86
N LYS A 79 3.33 -5.39 -13.11
CA LYS A 79 2.32 -5.07 -14.11
C LYS A 79 2.83 -4.02 -15.07
N ASN A 80 2.19 -3.95 -16.22
CA ASN A 80 2.40 -2.86 -17.14
C ASN A 80 1.96 -1.51 -16.58
N ARG A 81 2.33 -0.44 -17.29
CA ARG A 81 2.06 0.94 -16.88
C ARG A 81 0.57 1.23 -16.71
N LYS A 82 -0.27 0.67 -17.58
CA LYS A 82 -1.73 0.80 -17.50
C LYS A 82 -2.32 0.00 -16.33
N GLY A 83 -1.63 -1.05 -15.90
CA GLY A 83 -1.98 -1.99 -14.84
C GLY A 83 -3.01 -3.04 -15.22
N ASP A 84 -3.38 -3.11 -16.49
CA ASP A 84 -4.34 -4.06 -17.04
C ASP A 84 -3.77 -5.48 -17.03
N ASN A 85 -2.45 -5.62 -17.28
CA ASN A 85 -1.80 -6.91 -17.46
C ASN A 85 -0.62 -7.07 -16.49
N ALA A 86 -0.64 -8.17 -15.74
CA ALA A 86 0.55 -8.67 -15.07
C ALA A 86 1.47 -9.36 -16.09
N TYR A 87 2.78 -9.12 -15.99
CA TYR A 87 3.77 -9.82 -16.82
C TYR A 87 3.95 -11.29 -16.41
N VAL A 88 3.24 -11.72 -15.39
CA VAL A 88 3.23 -13.08 -14.85
C VAL A 88 1.79 -13.60 -14.82
N TYR A 89 1.60 -14.84 -15.25
CA TYR A 89 0.31 -15.53 -15.17
C TYR A 89 0.51 -17.00 -14.79
N TRP A 90 -0.59 -17.69 -14.46
CA TRP A 90 -0.57 -19.10 -14.11
C TRP A 90 -1.22 -19.93 -15.21
N LYS A 91 -0.52 -20.98 -15.66
CA LYS A 91 -1.04 -21.99 -16.57
C LYS A 91 -0.66 -23.36 -16.01
N ASN A 92 -1.64 -24.24 -15.81
CA ASN A 92 -1.43 -25.59 -15.25
C ASN A 92 -0.64 -25.57 -13.93
N LYS A 93 -0.99 -24.66 -13.01
CA LYS A 93 -0.30 -24.43 -11.71
C LYS A 93 1.19 -24.06 -11.84
N LYS A 94 1.68 -23.78 -13.05
CA LYS A 94 3.03 -23.28 -13.30
C LYS A 94 2.96 -21.80 -13.63
N ARG A 95 3.95 -21.07 -13.13
CA ARG A 95 4.13 -19.66 -13.45
C ARG A 95 4.65 -19.54 -14.88
N GLN A 96 4.07 -18.61 -15.64
CA GLN A 96 4.45 -18.28 -17.01
C GLN A 96 4.70 -16.77 -17.11
N TYR A 97 5.45 -16.36 -18.14
CA TYR A 97 5.98 -15.00 -18.27
C TYR A 97 5.62 -14.43 -19.64
N ARG A 98 5.11 -13.20 -19.66
CA ARG A 98 4.80 -12.46 -20.89
C ARG A 98 6.00 -11.59 -21.27
N VAL A 99 7.07 -12.24 -21.75
CA VAL A 99 8.36 -11.58 -22.03
C VAL A 99 8.20 -10.51 -23.12
N ASP A 100 7.47 -10.82 -24.19
CA ASP A 100 7.27 -9.88 -25.30
C ASP A 100 6.50 -8.62 -24.86
N ASP A 101 5.48 -8.78 -24.01
CA ASP A 101 4.74 -7.65 -23.43
C ASP A 101 5.66 -6.79 -22.55
N TYR A 102 6.51 -7.42 -21.73
CA TYR A 102 7.49 -6.73 -20.89
C TYR A 102 8.51 -5.94 -21.72
N VAL A 103 9.09 -6.56 -22.75
CA VAL A 103 10.08 -5.92 -23.63
C VAL A 103 9.45 -4.76 -24.41
N ARG A 104 8.24 -4.96 -24.94
CA ARG A 104 7.49 -3.90 -25.64
C ARG A 104 7.25 -2.70 -24.75
N ASP A 105 6.76 -2.91 -23.52
CA ASP A 105 6.48 -1.81 -22.60
C ASP A 105 7.75 -1.13 -22.08
N ARG A 106 8.81 -1.90 -21.83
CA ARG A 106 10.14 -1.39 -21.50
C ARG A 106 10.66 -0.47 -22.59
N ASN A 107 10.66 -0.94 -23.83
CA ASN A 107 11.15 -0.15 -24.96
C ASN A 107 10.24 1.08 -25.20
N ALA A 108 8.92 0.95 -25.07
CA ALA A 108 8.03 2.11 -25.13
C ALA A 108 8.32 3.17 -24.04
N PHE A 109 8.81 2.75 -22.86
CA PHE A 109 9.09 3.66 -21.75
C PHE A 109 10.49 4.29 -21.79
N PHE A 110 11.51 3.50 -22.19
CA PHE A 110 12.93 3.89 -22.19
C PHE A 110 13.50 4.22 -23.57
N GLY A 111 12.82 3.85 -24.66
CA GLY A 111 13.32 3.94 -26.03
C GLY A 111 13.84 2.59 -26.54
N THR A 112 15.06 2.55 -27.08
CA THR A 112 15.64 1.30 -27.58
C THR A 112 16.11 0.40 -26.44
N ALA A 113 16.36 -0.89 -26.74
CA ALA A 113 16.97 -1.81 -25.77
C ALA A 113 18.35 -1.32 -25.28
N ASP A 114 19.15 -0.69 -26.15
CA ASP A 114 20.43 -0.09 -25.77
C ASP A 114 20.27 1.13 -24.86
N ALA A 115 19.26 1.97 -25.12
CA ALA A 115 18.93 3.08 -24.24
C ALA A 115 18.53 2.58 -22.86
N TYR A 116 17.71 1.53 -22.78
CA TYR A 116 17.36 0.87 -21.52
C TYR A 116 18.60 0.31 -20.80
N ARG A 117 19.47 -0.44 -21.49
CA ARG A 117 20.69 -1.01 -20.89
C ARG A 117 21.61 0.07 -20.33
N SER A 118 21.81 1.14 -21.09
CA SER A 118 22.61 2.30 -20.67
C SER A 118 22.00 2.99 -19.44
N TYR A 119 20.68 3.17 -19.45
CA TYR A 119 19.96 3.77 -18.32
C TYR A 119 20.01 2.88 -17.07
N ARG A 120 19.83 1.57 -17.22
CA ARG A 120 19.95 0.59 -16.15
C ARG A 120 21.37 0.59 -15.56
N LYS A 121 22.41 0.73 -16.39
CA LYS A 121 23.79 0.84 -15.90
C LYS A 121 23.96 2.11 -15.04
N LYS A 122 23.48 3.26 -15.51
CA LYS A 122 23.50 4.50 -14.70
C LYS A 122 22.78 4.30 -13.36
N ALA A 123 21.61 3.67 -13.38
CA ALA A 123 20.84 3.37 -12.18
C ALA A 123 21.62 2.43 -11.23
N HIS A 124 22.32 1.43 -11.76
CA HIS A 124 23.21 0.57 -10.98
C HIS A 124 24.36 1.37 -10.35
N ASP A 125 25.05 2.22 -11.12
CA ASP A 125 26.15 3.04 -10.63
C ASP A 125 25.69 3.97 -9.49
N GLU A 126 24.50 4.59 -9.60
CA GLU A 126 23.87 5.37 -8.52
C GLU A 126 23.57 4.52 -7.25
N LEU A 127 23.21 3.25 -7.42
CA LEU A 127 22.94 2.34 -6.31
C LEU A 127 24.20 1.83 -5.62
N GLU A 128 25.31 1.69 -6.34
CA GLU A 128 26.60 1.27 -5.78
C GLU A 128 27.35 2.43 -5.10
N ALA A 129 27.05 3.66 -5.49
CA ALA A 129 27.59 4.86 -4.86
C ALA A 129 27.29 4.92 -3.34
N ASP A 130 28.06 5.75 -2.63
CA ASP A 130 27.88 6.04 -1.21
C ASP A 130 27.71 4.80 -0.33
N LYS A 131 28.52 3.75 -0.60
CA LYS A 131 28.49 2.47 0.13
C LYS A 131 27.12 1.81 0.09
N LYS A 132 26.47 1.82 -1.08
CA LYS A 132 25.14 1.22 -1.31
C LYS A 132 24.04 1.82 -0.43
N LYS A 133 24.16 3.08 0.01
CA LYS A 133 23.16 3.70 0.89
C LYS A 133 21.79 3.77 0.22
N LEU A 134 21.74 4.11 -1.06
CA LEU A 134 20.48 4.25 -1.79
C LEU A 134 19.72 2.92 -1.91
N ARG A 135 20.43 1.79 -2.04
CA ARG A 135 19.83 0.45 -2.06
C ARG A 135 18.91 0.23 -0.86
N ARG A 136 19.23 0.78 0.32
CA ARG A 136 18.47 0.63 1.58
C ARG A 136 17.04 1.17 1.50
N TYR A 137 16.79 2.16 0.65
CA TYR A 137 15.48 2.80 0.51
C TYR A 137 14.55 2.06 -0.47
N ILE A 138 15.14 1.39 -1.45
CA ILE A 138 14.43 0.60 -2.49
C ILE A 138 14.56 -0.91 -2.24
N GLU A 139 14.90 -1.34 -1.01
CA GLU A 139 15.15 -2.76 -0.73
C GLU A 139 13.87 -3.60 -0.86
N PRO A 140 13.98 -4.79 -1.47
CA PRO A 140 12.92 -5.78 -1.33
C PRO A 140 12.85 -6.28 0.12
N PRO A 141 11.73 -6.92 0.52
CA PRO A 141 11.58 -7.45 1.88
C PRO A 141 12.77 -8.32 2.30
N PRO A 142 13.29 -8.22 3.54
CA PRO A 142 14.45 -9.00 4.01
C PRO A 142 14.37 -10.51 3.77
N ALA A 143 13.17 -11.09 3.83
CA ALA A 143 12.96 -12.51 3.52
C ALA A 143 13.31 -12.86 2.07
N ARG A 144 13.05 -11.95 1.11
CA ARG A 144 13.41 -12.12 -0.30
C ARG A 144 14.90 -12.02 -0.52
N ARG A 145 15.58 -11.07 0.14
CA ARG A 145 17.05 -10.94 0.07
C ARG A 145 17.78 -12.21 0.49
N LYS A 146 17.29 -12.88 1.53
CA LYS A 146 17.87 -14.15 2.02
C LYS A 146 17.59 -15.35 1.13
N SER A 147 16.49 -15.34 0.37
CA SER A 147 15.99 -16.51 -0.38
C SER A 147 16.21 -16.43 -1.89
N VAL A 148 16.67 -15.29 -2.41
CA VAL A 148 16.86 -15.07 -3.84
C VAL A 148 18.30 -14.64 -4.10
N ALA A 149 19.11 -15.57 -4.60
CA ALA A 149 20.45 -15.25 -5.11
C ALA A 149 20.35 -14.19 -6.23
N GLY A 150 21.29 -13.25 -6.25
CA GLY A 150 21.34 -12.19 -7.26
C GLY A 150 20.23 -11.13 -7.15
N TRP A 151 19.54 -11.01 -6.00
CA TRP A 151 18.43 -10.06 -5.84
C TRP A 151 18.80 -8.59 -6.16
N GLU A 152 20.07 -8.20 -6.00
CA GLU A 152 20.58 -6.87 -6.36
C GLU A 152 20.34 -6.57 -7.86
N GLY A 153 20.44 -7.57 -8.75
CA GLY A 153 20.16 -7.40 -10.17
C GLY A 153 18.70 -7.03 -10.47
N ALA A 154 17.74 -7.59 -9.72
CA ALA A 154 16.34 -7.15 -9.80
C ALA A 154 16.14 -5.74 -9.23
N GLN A 155 16.90 -5.37 -8.21
CA GLN A 155 16.85 -4.03 -7.64
C GLN A 155 17.35 -2.99 -8.64
N ASP A 156 18.38 -3.29 -9.43
CA ASP A 156 18.87 -2.40 -10.48
C ASP A 156 17.79 -2.11 -11.53
N VAL A 157 17.09 -3.16 -11.97
CA VAL A 157 15.96 -3.06 -12.92
C VAL A 157 14.82 -2.26 -12.30
N PHE A 158 14.41 -2.61 -11.08
CA PHE A 158 13.33 -1.93 -10.38
C PHE A 158 13.63 -0.44 -10.19
N TYR A 159 14.86 -0.12 -9.79
CA TYR A 159 15.29 1.26 -9.63
C TYR A 159 15.34 2.00 -10.95
N ALA A 160 15.81 1.40 -12.04
CA ALA A 160 15.79 2.04 -13.36
C ALA A 160 14.37 2.50 -13.76
N TRP A 161 13.35 1.65 -13.52
CA TRP A 161 11.94 2.01 -13.74
C TRP A 161 11.48 3.14 -12.84
N VAL A 162 11.77 3.06 -11.54
CA VAL A 162 11.40 4.09 -10.55
C VAL A 162 12.06 5.42 -10.89
N ARG A 163 13.38 5.40 -11.11
CA ARG A 163 14.24 6.54 -11.46
C ARG A 163 13.78 7.25 -12.73
N LYS A 164 13.40 6.51 -13.78
CA LYS A 164 12.85 7.13 -15.00
C LYS A 164 11.44 7.66 -14.81
N ALA A 165 10.64 7.05 -13.93
CA ALA A 165 9.32 7.57 -13.57
C ALA A 165 9.40 8.88 -12.77
N TYR A 166 10.39 9.03 -11.88
CA TYR A 166 10.70 10.32 -11.25
C TYR A 166 11.04 11.39 -12.29
N GLU A 167 11.97 11.10 -13.22
CA GLU A 167 12.35 12.07 -14.28
C GLU A 167 11.14 12.51 -15.11
N LYS A 168 10.28 11.56 -15.51
CA LYS A 168 9.08 11.89 -16.29
C LYS A 168 8.07 12.72 -15.51
N LYS A 169 8.02 12.60 -14.17
CA LYS A 169 7.06 13.32 -13.33
C LYS A 169 7.58 14.69 -12.86
N LEU A 170 8.85 14.76 -12.48
CA LEU A 170 9.45 15.94 -11.85
C LEU A 170 10.45 16.69 -12.74
N GLY A 171 10.81 16.10 -13.89
CA GLY A 171 11.83 16.62 -14.80
C GLY A 171 13.21 16.00 -14.59
N GLU A 172 14.04 16.03 -15.63
CA GLU A 172 15.36 15.38 -15.65
C GLU A 172 16.42 16.06 -14.79
N LYS A 173 16.17 17.31 -14.36
CA LYS A 173 17.11 18.11 -13.55
C LYS A 173 17.02 17.81 -12.05
N VAL A 174 16.06 16.99 -11.61
CA VAL A 174 15.88 16.68 -10.20
C VAL A 174 16.93 15.68 -9.72
N ASP A 175 17.56 15.98 -8.58
CA ASP A 175 18.45 15.05 -7.88
C ASP A 175 17.63 13.95 -7.17
N ILE A 176 17.36 12.90 -7.93
CA ILE A 176 16.51 11.78 -7.49
C ILE A 176 17.13 10.97 -6.35
N PRO A 177 18.44 10.61 -6.36
CA PRO A 177 19.09 9.98 -5.21
C PRO A 177 18.94 10.77 -3.91
N LYS A 178 19.09 12.11 -3.97
CA LYS A 178 18.88 12.98 -2.81
C LYS A 178 17.43 13.02 -2.36
N LEU A 179 16.47 13.11 -3.29
CA LEU A 179 15.03 13.09 -2.97
C LEU A 179 14.61 11.78 -2.29
N ILE A 180 15.08 10.64 -2.80
CA ILE A 180 14.81 9.33 -2.19
C ILE A 180 15.42 9.27 -0.78
N SER A 181 16.66 9.74 -0.63
CA SER A 181 17.35 9.76 0.66
C SER A 181 16.70 10.69 1.67
N SER A 182 16.08 11.80 1.22
CA SER A 182 15.38 12.75 2.07
C SER A 182 13.99 12.27 2.49
N GLN A 183 13.42 11.29 1.78
CA GLN A 183 12.08 10.68 1.97
C GLN A 183 10.90 11.63 1.79
N MET A 184 11.05 12.90 2.14
CA MET A 184 10.08 13.97 1.99
C MET A 184 10.63 15.05 1.07
N SER A 185 9.74 15.64 0.26
CA SER A 185 10.00 16.90 -0.42
C SER A 185 10.09 18.05 0.59
N GLU A 186 10.75 19.15 0.21
CA GLU A 186 10.83 20.33 1.09
C GLU A 186 9.45 20.94 1.36
N LYS A 187 8.54 20.92 0.36
CA LYS A 187 7.14 21.34 0.53
C LYS A 187 6.45 20.51 1.61
N LEU A 188 6.57 19.18 1.55
CA LEU A 188 5.96 18.29 2.54
C LEU A 188 6.56 18.46 3.94
N LYS A 189 7.89 18.63 4.04
CA LYS A 189 8.54 18.91 5.33
C LYS A 189 8.02 20.20 5.96
N ALA A 190 7.89 21.27 5.18
CA ALA A 190 7.37 22.54 5.64
C ALA A 190 5.92 22.43 6.12
N ALA A 191 5.05 21.84 5.30
CA ALA A 191 3.65 21.64 5.65
C ALA A 191 3.49 20.79 6.93
N LEU A 192 4.20 19.65 7.03
CA LEU A 192 4.16 18.80 8.22
C LEU A 192 4.70 19.50 9.48
N LYS A 193 5.69 20.38 9.31
CA LYS A 193 6.18 21.19 10.43
C LYS A 193 5.07 22.12 10.91
N GLN A 194 4.34 22.76 10.00
CA GLN A 194 3.22 23.64 10.34
C GLN A 194 2.08 22.87 11.03
N VAL A 195 1.64 21.74 10.44
CA VAL A 195 0.64 20.84 11.08
C VAL A 195 1.04 20.45 12.50
N ARG A 196 2.33 20.13 12.74
CA ARG A 196 2.80 19.75 14.09
C ARG A 196 2.77 20.91 15.08
N LEU A 197 3.02 22.13 14.61
CA LEU A 197 2.94 23.33 15.45
C LEU A 197 1.48 23.61 15.82
N ASP A 198 0.59 23.63 14.84
CA ASP A 198 -0.82 24.02 15.04
C ASP A 198 -1.61 22.95 15.79
N TYR A 199 -1.36 21.66 15.51
CA TYR A 199 -2.01 20.56 16.22
C TYR A 199 -1.57 20.45 17.69
N GLY A 200 -0.36 20.93 18.03
CA GLY A 200 0.17 20.97 19.40
C GLY A 200 0.45 19.59 20.04
N LYS A 201 0.28 18.48 19.31
CA LYS A 201 0.53 17.11 19.77
C LYS A 201 1.40 16.34 18.78
N SER A 202 2.05 15.28 19.25
CA SER A 202 2.84 14.39 18.39
C SER A 202 1.96 13.37 17.66
N PHE A 203 2.22 13.14 16.38
CA PHE A 203 1.68 12.01 15.61
C PHE A 203 2.80 11.32 14.80
N GLN A 204 2.58 10.04 14.48
CA GLN A 204 3.45 9.27 13.60
C GLN A 204 3.03 9.46 12.14
N ALA A 205 3.98 9.86 11.30
CA ALA A 205 3.84 9.94 9.85
C ALA A 205 4.90 9.04 9.19
N GLY A 206 4.51 8.35 8.13
CA GLY A 206 5.39 7.47 7.37
C GLY A 206 4.88 7.24 5.95
N GLY A 207 5.26 6.11 5.35
CA GLY A 207 4.82 5.71 4.02
C GLY A 207 5.84 5.96 2.90
N PHE A 208 6.90 6.74 3.18
CA PHE A 208 7.97 7.09 2.24
C PHE A 208 8.72 5.87 1.71
N ASN A 209 8.30 5.40 0.54
CA ASN A 209 8.89 4.25 -0.12
C ASN A 209 9.06 4.57 -1.60
N PRO A 210 10.31 4.68 -2.11
CA PRO A 210 10.56 4.86 -3.54
C PRO A 210 10.08 3.64 -4.33
N ARG A 211 8.86 3.71 -4.86
CA ARG A 211 8.21 2.59 -5.56
C ARG A 211 7.23 3.08 -6.63
N PRO A 212 6.98 2.26 -7.66
CA PRO A 212 5.86 2.49 -8.57
C PRO A 212 4.52 2.41 -7.83
N MET A 213 3.46 2.92 -8.44
CA MET A 213 2.11 2.74 -7.88
C MET A 213 1.83 1.25 -7.65
N LYS A 214 1.25 0.95 -6.48
CA LYS A 214 0.99 -0.42 -6.04
C LYS A 214 -0.50 -0.60 -5.82
N MET A 215 -1.10 -1.48 -6.61
CA MET A 215 -2.44 -2.03 -6.37
C MET A 215 -2.26 -3.45 -5.81
N ASP A 216 -2.63 -4.47 -6.56
CA ASP A 216 -2.30 -5.89 -6.37
C ASP A 216 -0.90 -6.28 -6.89
N GLY A 217 -0.17 -5.32 -7.45
CA GLY A 217 1.20 -5.47 -7.94
C GLY A 217 1.83 -4.11 -8.23
N TYR A 218 3.14 -4.10 -8.50
CA TYR A 218 3.84 -2.88 -8.90
C TYR A 218 3.59 -2.57 -10.38
N ARG A 219 3.02 -1.40 -10.67
CA ARG A 219 2.82 -0.89 -12.04
C ARG A 219 4.07 -0.20 -12.55
N LEU A 220 4.90 -0.90 -13.32
CA LEU A 220 6.16 -0.33 -13.81
C LEU A 220 5.90 0.89 -14.71
N GLY A 221 6.77 1.89 -14.63
CA GLY A 221 6.64 3.15 -15.37
C GLY A 221 5.64 4.15 -14.76
N THR A 222 5.20 3.89 -13.54
CA THR A 222 4.46 4.83 -12.68
C THR A 222 5.27 5.17 -11.44
N ILE A 223 4.86 6.18 -10.67
CA ILE A 223 5.49 6.56 -9.42
C ILE A 223 4.40 6.94 -8.39
N SER A 224 4.53 6.45 -7.15
CA SER A 224 3.60 6.77 -6.06
C SER A 224 3.88 8.16 -5.48
N GLU A 225 2.84 8.86 -4.97
CA GLU A 225 3.04 10.14 -4.26
C GLU A 225 3.94 9.99 -3.01
N HIS A 226 3.81 8.86 -2.32
CA HIS A 226 4.72 8.45 -1.23
C HIS A 226 6.19 8.38 -1.67
N ALA A 227 6.44 8.00 -2.92
CA ALA A 227 7.80 7.92 -3.44
C ALA A 227 8.37 9.32 -3.66
N ILE A 228 7.60 10.25 -4.20
CA ILE A 228 8.09 11.62 -4.46
C ILE A 228 8.08 12.53 -3.22
N GLY A 229 7.67 11.98 -2.06
CA GLY A 229 7.65 12.72 -0.81
C GLY A 229 6.61 13.83 -0.80
N THR A 230 5.45 13.59 -1.41
CA THR A 230 4.27 14.48 -1.40
C THR A 230 3.08 13.84 -0.68
N ALA A 231 3.19 12.59 -0.24
CA ALA A 231 2.16 11.93 0.56
C ALA A 231 2.72 11.30 1.83
N ILE A 232 1.82 11.07 2.79
CA ILE A 232 2.09 10.47 4.10
C ILE A 232 0.97 9.55 4.52
N ASP A 233 1.34 8.54 5.33
CA ASP A 233 0.39 7.72 6.06
C ASP A 233 0.52 8.05 7.55
N ILE A 234 -0.60 8.40 8.19
CA ILE A 234 -0.65 8.82 9.59
C ILE A 234 -1.28 7.71 10.44
N GLU A 235 -0.55 7.29 11.48
CA GLU A 235 -1.03 6.30 12.45
C GLU A 235 -1.59 5.01 11.78
N SER A 236 -0.91 4.48 10.76
CA SER A 236 -1.41 3.38 9.89
C SER A 236 -1.78 2.08 10.63
N ALA A 237 -1.34 1.93 11.88
CA ALA A 237 -1.73 0.82 12.74
C ALA A 237 -3.19 0.95 13.25
N LYS A 238 -3.72 2.18 13.29
CA LYS A 238 -5.02 2.54 13.87
C LYS A 238 -6.05 2.99 12.84
N ASN A 239 -5.64 3.24 11.60
CA ASN A 239 -6.50 3.70 10.52
C ASN A 239 -6.37 2.78 9.31
N ALA A 240 -7.51 2.35 8.77
CA ALA A 240 -7.55 1.36 7.71
C ALA A 240 -7.42 1.96 6.31
N HIS A 241 -6.75 1.22 5.43
CA HIS A 241 -6.98 1.27 3.99
C HIS A 241 -8.04 0.22 3.65
N ILE A 242 -9.12 0.65 3.00
CA ILE A 242 -10.34 -0.13 2.78
C ILE A 242 -10.57 -0.30 1.28
N GLN A 243 -10.75 -1.54 0.83
CA GLN A 243 -11.16 -1.82 -0.55
C GLN A 243 -12.61 -1.36 -0.78
N THR A 244 -12.96 -0.98 -2.01
CA THR A 244 -14.29 -0.49 -2.36
C THR A 244 -15.40 -1.48 -1.99
N ALA A 245 -15.23 -2.77 -2.30
CA ALA A 245 -16.20 -3.81 -1.94
C ALA A 245 -16.36 -3.92 -0.42
N THR A 246 -15.25 -3.96 0.33
CA THR A 246 -15.27 -3.98 1.80
C THR A 246 -15.97 -2.74 2.37
N TRP A 247 -15.72 -1.55 1.81
CA TRP A 247 -16.37 -0.31 2.22
C TRP A 247 -17.89 -0.38 2.02
N ASN A 248 -18.34 -0.85 0.86
CA ASN A 248 -19.76 -1.02 0.59
C ASN A 248 -20.42 -2.00 1.57
N HIS A 249 -19.77 -3.13 1.88
CA HIS A 249 -20.29 -4.05 2.90
C HIS A 249 -20.32 -3.43 4.30
N ILE A 250 -19.34 -2.59 4.68
CA ILE A 250 -19.38 -1.83 5.95
C ILE A 250 -20.58 -0.88 5.96
N LEU A 251 -20.82 -0.14 4.88
CA LEU A 251 -21.97 0.76 4.76
C LEU A 251 -23.29 -0.02 4.88
N THR A 252 -23.45 -1.13 4.18
CA THR A 252 -24.62 -2.02 4.29
C THR A 252 -24.79 -2.55 5.71
N PHE A 253 -23.73 -3.06 6.34
CA PHE A 253 -23.78 -3.62 7.69
C PHE A 253 -24.20 -2.56 8.72
N THR A 254 -23.65 -1.36 8.61
CA THR A 254 -23.97 -0.23 9.49
C THR A 254 -25.32 0.41 9.18
N GLY A 255 -25.86 0.23 7.97
CA GLY A 255 -27.05 0.94 7.49
C GLY A 255 -26.78 2.43 7.25
N LYS A 256 -25.52 2.81 7.04
CA LYS A 256 -25.07 4.18 6.77
C LYS A 256 -24.78 4.33 5.27
N SER A 257 -24.72 5.58 4.80
CA SER A 257 -24.33 5.90 3.43
C SER A 257 -23.26 6.98 3.42
N LEU A 258 -22.25 6.80 2.56
CA LEU A 258 -21.21 7.79 2.32
C LEU A 258 -20.54 7.50 0.97
N SER A 259 -21.16 7.99 -0.11
CA SER A 259 -20.72 7.74 -1.48
C SER A 259 -19.38 8.43 -1.79
N HIS A 260 -18.68 7.98 -2.83
CA HIS A 260 -17.43 8.62 -3.26
C HIS A 260 -17.63 10.12 -3.58
N THR A 261 -18.68 10.47 -4.32
CA THR A 261 -19.02 11.86 -4.64
C THR A 261 -19.29 12.71 -3.40
N MET A 262 -20.02 12.17 -2.41
CA MET A 262 -20.25 12.87 -1.14
C MET A 262 -18.94 13.10 -0.39
N ARG A 263 -18.04 12.11 -0.35
CA ARG A 263 -16.73 12.25 0.30
C ARG A 263 -15.90 13.37 -0.35
N GLN A 264 -15.84 13.40 -1.68
CA GLN A 264 -15.13 14.45 -2.41
C GLN A 264 -15.75 15.84 -2.18
N SER A 265 -17.07 15.95 -2.26
CA SER A 265 -17.78 17.21 -2.04
C SER A 265 -17.57 17.71 -0.61
N ASN A 266 -17.82 16.85 0.39
CA ASN A 266 -17.70 17.23 1.79
C ASN A 266 -16.26 17.56 2.17
N TRP A 267 -15.25 16.87 1.63
CA TRP A 267 -13.86 17.29 1.89
C TRP A 267 -13.60 18.72 1.44
N LYS A 268 -14.14 19.12 0.29
CA LYS A 268 -13.96 20.47 -0.26
C LYS A 268 -14.75 21.54 0.49
N SER A 269 -16.00 21.26 0.86
CA SER A 269 -16.91 22.27 1.43
C SER A 269 -17.10 22.18 2.94
N ASN A 270 -17.20 20.95 3.48
CA ASN A 270 -17.56 20.65 4.86
C ASN A 270 -16.68 19.52 5.42
N PRO A 271 -15.34 19.70 5.55
CA PRO A 271 -14.43 18.60 5.90
C PRO A 271 -14.76 17.97 7.26
N LYS A 272 -15.33 18.75 8.19
CA LYS A 272 -15.81 18.25 9.47
C LYS A 272 -16.98 17.28 9.32
N GLU A 273 -17.91 17.56 8.41
CA GLU A 273 -19.06 16.68 8.14
C GLU A 273 -18.59 15.34 7.57
N LEU A 274 -17.60 15.35 6.67
CA LEU A 274 -16.96 14.12 6.20
C LEU A 274 -16.34 13.33 7.35
N TYR A 275 -15.56 14.00 8.20
CA TYR A 275 -14.93 13.38 9.35
C TYR A 275 -15.97 12.76 10.30
N ASP A 276 -17.00 13.52 10.67
CA ASP A 276 -18.05 13.07 11.58
C ASP A 276 -18.82 11.87 10.99
N ALA A 277 -19.08 11.87 9.67
CA ALA A 277 -19.72 10.75 8.98
C ALA A 277 -18.86 9.48 9.04
N ILE A 278 -17.55 9.57 8.76
CA ILE A 278 -16.64 8.41 8.86
C ILE A 278 -16.57 7.89 10.29
N ASN A 279 -16.47 8.80 11.27
CA ASN A 279 -16.43 8.43 12.68
C ASN A 279 -17.74 7.75 13.13
N ALA A 280 -18.90 8.23 12.66
CA ALA A 280 -20.19 7.63 12.95
C ALA A 280 -20.34 6.23 12.32
N ILE A 281 -19.84 6.02 11.10
CA ILE A 281 -19.81 4.68 10.46
C ILE A 281 -18.92 3.74 11.29
N ASN A 282 -17.72 4.19 11.68
CA ASN A 282 -16.81 3.41 12.52
C ASN A 282 -17.43 3.03 13.87
N ALA A 283 -18.07 3.97 14.57
CA ALA A 283 -18.73 3.70 15.85
C ALA A 283 -19.90 2.71 15.71
N GLU A 284 -20.74 2.88 14.69
CA GLU A 284 -21.87 1.98 14.44
C GLU A 284 -21.38 0.57 14.04
N PHE A 285 -20.29 0.48 13.27
CA PHE A 285 -19.67 -0.79 12.91
C PHE A 285 -19.21 -1.56 14.16
N VAL A 286 -18.47 -0.92 15.06
CA VAL A 286 -17.99 -1.56 16.31
C VAL A 286 -19.16 -2.01 17.17
N LYS A 287 -20.17 -1.14 17.35
CA LYS A 287 -21.37 -1.44 18.13
C LYS A 287 -22.12 -2.66 17.58
N LYS A 288 -22.43 -2.66 16.28
CA LYS A 288 -23.17 -3.77 15.64
C LYS A 288 -22.38 -5.05 15.62
N LEU A 289 -21.08 -5.00 15.33
CA LEU A 289 -20.24 -6.21 15.32
C LEU A 289 -20.16 -6.83 16.72
N LYS A 290 -19.96 -6.01 17.75
CA LYS A 290 -19.99 -6.48 19.14
C LYS A 290 -21.31 -7.14 19.47
N LYS A 291 -22.44 -6.48 19.17
CA LYS A 291 -23.77 -7.04 19.40
C LYS A 291 -23.96 -8.37 18.67
N ALA A 292 -23.59 -8.46 17.40
CA ALA A 292 -23.74 -9.66 16.61
C ALA A 292 -22.91 -10.85 17.17
N MET A 293 -21.71 -10.59 17.67
CA MET A 293 -20.89 -11.60 18.36
C MET A 293 -21.52 -12.04 19.69
N ASP A 294 -22.00 -11.09 20.50
CA ASP A 294 -22.65 -11.37 21.78
C ASP A 294 -23.95 -12.18 21.59
N ASP A 295 -24.79 -11.79 20.63
CA ASP A 295 -26.04 -12.48 20.28
C ASP A 295 -25.75 -13.91 19.78
N THR A 296 -24.75 -14.08 18.91
CA THR A 296 -24.32 -15.40 18.42
C THR A 296 -23.87 -16.32 19.56
N LEU A 297 -23.10 -15.77 20.51
CA LEU A 297 -22.65 -16.51 21.68
C LEU A 297 -23.80 -16.87 22.63
N ALA A 298 -24.72 -15.93 22.87
CA ALA A 298 -25.88 -16.13 23.72
C ALA A 298 -26.84 -17.19 23.14
N GLU A 299 -27.09 -17.16 21.83
CA GLU A 299 -27.89 -18.16 21.12
C GLU A 299 -27.26 -19.56 21.25
N ALA A 300 -25.96 -19.68 20.99
CA ALA A 300 -25.24 -20.94 21.11
C ALA A 300 -25.28 -21.48 22.56
N LYS A 301 -25.12 -20.61 23.55
CA LYS A 301 -25.22 -20.95 24.97
C LYS A 301 -26.62 -21.47 25.31
N LYS A 302 -27.67 -20.72 24.93
CA LYS A 302 -29.07 -21.11 25.16
C LYS A 302 -29.38 -22.48 24.55
N ASN A 303 -28.88 -22.76 23.35
CA ASN A 303 -29.07 -24.05 22.68
C ASN A 303 -28.31 -25.20 23.38
N ALA A 304 -27.15 -24.93 23.97
CA ALA A 304 -26.36 -25.92 24.70
C ALA A 304 -26.89 -26.22 26.12
N GLU A 305 -27.60 -25.28 26.73
CA GLU A 305 -28.18 -25.39 28.08
C GLU A 305 -29.62 -25.91 28.10
N ALA A 306 -30.27 -26.06 26.93
CA ALA A 306 -31.62 -26.62 26.85
C ALA A 306 -31.67 -28.07 27.39
N GLU A 307 -32.77 -28.44 28.06
CA GLU A 307 -32.97 -29.77 28.68
C GLU A 307 -32.74 -30.92 27.70
N ASN A 308 -33.12 -30.73 26.42
CA ASN A 308 -32.95 -31.71 25.34
C ASN A 308 -31.72 -31.43 24.46
N SER A 309 -30.69 -30.76 24.98
CA SER A 309 -29.49 -30.40 24.22
C SER A 309 -28.67 -31.62 23.80
N THR A 310 -28.35 -31.67 22.51
CA THR A 310 -27.51 -32.71 21.90
C THR A 310 -26.03 -32.46 22.19
N ALA A 311 -25.20 -33.52 22.10
CA ALA A 311 -23.74 -33.38 22.16
C ALA A 311 -23.20 -32.41 21.08
N LYS A 312 -23.86 -32.36 19.92
CA LYS A 312 -23.54 -31.42 18.83
C LYS A 312 -23.74 -29.96 19.25
N GLN A 313 -24.86 -29.62 19.88
CA GLN A 313 -25.12 -28.26 20.36
C GLN A 313 -24.13 -27.82 21.45
N LYS A 314 -23.76 -28.73 22.35
CA LYS A 314 -22.71 -28.46 23.36
C LYS A 314 -21.35 -28.22 22.73
N ALA A 315 -20.98 -29.04 21.73
CA ALA A 315 -19.72 -28.87 20.99
C ALA A 315 -19.70 -27.58 20.14
N GLU A 316 -20.85 -27.20 19.57
CA GLU A 316 -21.02 -25.95 18.84
C GLU A 316 -20.81 -24.75 19.76
N TYR A 317 -21.41 -24.73 20.95
CA TYR A 317 -21.18 -23.67 21.94
C TYR A 317 -19.70 -23.52 22.30
N GLU A 318 -18.98 -24.61 22.55
CA GLU A 318 -17.55 -24.56 22.83
C GLU A 318 -16.73 -24.05 21.63
N THR A 319 -17.20 -24.25 20.41
CA THR A 319 -16.59 -23.70 19.19
C THR A 319 -16.85 -22.20 19.06
N VAL A 320 -18.11 -21.77 19.21
CA VAL A 320 -18.54 -20.36 19.14
C VAL A 320 -17.87 -19.55 20.25
N LYS A 321 -17.75 -20.09 21.46
CA LYS A 321 -17.07 -19.47 22.60
C LYS A 321 -15.59 -19.16 22.32
N LYS A 322 -14.91 -20.00 21.52
CA LYS A 322 -13.51 -19.80 21.15
C LYS A 322 -13.33 -18.75 20.06
N ASP A 323 -14.23 -18.69 19.08
CA ASP A 323 -14.17 -17.72 17.98
C ASP A 323 -15.57 -17.23 17.58
N PRO A 324 -16.16 -16.31 18.37
CA PRO A 324 -17.51 -15.82 18.11
C PRO A 324 -17.57 -14.99 16.82
N LEU A 325 -16.46 -14.37 16.43
CA LEU A 325 -16.37 -13.63 15.18
C LEU A 325 -16.53 -14.55 13.97
N LYS A 326 -15.81 -15.68 13.95
CA LYS A 326 -15.94 -16.66 12.87
C LYS A 326 -17.37 -17.20 12.74
N ALA A 327 -17.99 -17.58 13.87
CA ALA A 327 -19.37 -18.05 13.87
C ALA A 327 -20.36 -16.99 13.35
N CYS A 328 -20.16 -15.72 13.75
CA CYS A 328 -20.97 -14.60 13.28
C CYS A 328 -20.84 -14.38 11.77
N MET A 329 -19.62 -14.47 11.22
CA MET A 329 -19.38 -14.37 9.78
C MET A 329 -20.01 -15.49 8.96
N GLU A 330 -20.15 -16.69 9.54
CA GLU A 330 -20.81 -17.82 8.87
C GLU A 330 -22.33 -17.61 8.76
N LYS A 331 -22.92 -16.82 9.67
CA LYS A 331 -24.36 -16.49 9.72
C LYS A 331 -24.73 -15.23 8.95
N ASP A 332 -23.83 -14.25 8.83
CA ASP A 332 -24.11 -12.94 8.21
C ASP A 332 -23.32 -12.76 6.90
N ALA A 333 -24.05 -12.73 5.78
CA ALA A 333 -23.46 -12.56 4.45
C ALA A 333 -22.75 -11.21 4.26
N THR A 334 -23.19 -10.15 4.95
CA THR A 334 -22.54 -8.84 4.91
C THR A 334 -21.19 -8.89 5.62
N LEU A 335 -21.13 -9.49 6.81
CA LEU A 335 -19.87 -9.70 7.52
C LEU A 335 -18.90 -10.60 6.74
N LYS A 336 -19.43 -11.64 6.08
CA LYS A 336 -18.63 -12.46 5.15
C LYS A 336 -18.03 -11.62 4.02
N GLY A 337 -18.81 -10.69 3.46
CA GLY A 337 -18.37 -9.74 2.43
C GLY A 337 -17.33 -8.71 2.90
N ILE A 338 -17.35 -8.30 4.17
CA ILE A 338 -16.29 -7.45 4.75
C ILE A 338 -14.95 -8.19 4.78
N GLY A 339 -14.97 -9.50 5.07
CA GLY A 339 -13.81 -10.38 5.01
C GLY A 339 -13.09 -10.57 6.34
N ALA A 340 -12.59 -11.79 6.56
CA ALA A 340 -12.05 -12.23 7.85
C ALA A 340 -10.83 -11.44 8.31
N ILE A 341 -9.94 -11.07 7.37
CA ILE A 341 -8.70 -10.34 7.67
C ILE A 341 -9.05 -8.95 8.21
N PHE A 342 -9.95 -8.24 7.54
CA PHE A 342 -10.40 -6.92 7.94
C PHE A 342 -11.07 -6.98 9.32
N LEU A 343 -12.05 -7.87 9.49
CA LEU A 343 -12.78 -8.02 10.75
C LEU A 343 -11.85 -8.37 11.92
N LYS A 344 -10.92 -9.31 11.75
CA LYS A 344 -9.96 -9.67 12.80
C LYS A 344 -9.09 -8.49 13.23
N ARG A 345 -8.65 -7.68 12.27
CA ARG A 345 -7.78 -6.52 12.54
C ARG A 345 -8.55 -5.35 13.15
N TRP A 346 -9.76 -5.09 12.67
CA TRP A 346 -10.46 -3.84 12.91
C TRP A 346 -11.77 -3.98 13.69
N ARG A 347 -12.05 -5.14 14.31
CA ARG A 347 -13.26 -5.36 15.13
C ARG A 347 -13.51 -4.32 16.23
N ASN A 348 -12.46 -3.63 16.67
CA ASN A 348 -12.52 -2.60 17.71
C ASN A 348 -12.47 -1.17 17.15
N GLY A 349 -12.61 -1.01 15.84
CA GLY A 349 -12.57 0.27 15.13
C GLY A 349 -11.47 0.32 14.09
N PHE A 350 -11.77 0.92 12.94
CA PHE A 350 -10.88 1.11 11.78
C PHE A 350 -10.48 2.58 11.54
N PHE A 351 -10.95 3.51 12.39
CA PHE A 351 -10.66 4.94 12.30
C PHE A 351 -10.46 5.53 13.69
N ALA A 352 -9.37 6.28 13.87
CA ALA A 352 -8.95 6.83 15.16
C ALA A 352 -8.19 8.18 15.06
N LEU A 353 -8.14 8.82 13.89
CA LEU A 353 -7.55 10.16 13.79
C LEU A 353 -8.44 11.16 14.53
N PRO A 354 -7.88 12.07 15.34
CA PRO A 354 -8.65 13.14 15.95
C PRO A 354 -8.96 14.24 14.92
N TRP A 355 -10.12 14.89 15.08
CA TRP A 355 -10.58 15.93 14.16
C TRP A 355 -9.57 17.05 14.01
N GLU A 356 -8.97 17.50 15.12
CA GLU A 356 -8.04 18.62 15.12
C GLU A 356 -6.84 18.33 14.20
N LEU A 357 -6.32 17.10 14.19
CA LEU A 357 -5.24 16.73 13.26
C LEU A 357 -5.69 16.74 11.80
N VAL A 358 -6.89 16.20 11.51
CA VAL A 358 -7.44 16.17 10.15
C VAL A 358 -7.72 17.59 9.65
N LYS A 359 -8.17 18.49 10.54
CA LYS A 359 -8.38 19.91 10.28
C LYS A 359 -7.08 20.58 9.87
N GLU A 360 -6.01 20.44 10.66
CA GLU A 360 -4.71 21.08 10.33
C GLU A 360 -4.13 20.56 9.01
N LEU A 361 -4.27 19.26 8.72
CA LEU A 361 -3.89 18.71 7.41
C LEU A 361 -4.70 19.33 6.26
N HIS A 362 -6.01 19.50 6.44
CA HIS A 362 -6.85 20.16 5.45
C HIS A 362 -6.45 21.63 5.23
N GLU A 363 -6.13 22.36 6.29
CA GLU A 363 -5.70 23.77 6.22
C GLU A 363 -4.41 23.93 5.42
N GLU A 364 -3.46 23.00 5.60
CA GLU A 364 -2.22 22.84 4.82
C GLU A 364 -2.42 22.22 3.43
N LYS A 365 -3.67 22.17 2.94
CA LYS A 365 -4.06 21.77 1.58
C LYS A 365 -3.77 20.30 1.24
N PHE A 366 -3.68 19.43 2.24
CA PHE A 366 -3.65 18.00 1.95
C PHE A 366 -5.01 17.54 1.41
N LEU A 367 -4.99 16.64 0.42
CA LEU A 367 -6.09 15.79 0.04
C LEU A 367 -6.09 14.55 0.93
N TRP A 368 -7.24 14.22 1.51
CA TRP A 368 -7.38 13.04 2.36
C TRP A 368 -7.75 11.82 1.51
N GLY A 369 -7.05 10.69 1.69
CA GLY A 369 -7.35 9.42 1.03
C GLY A 369 -8.75 8.87 1.32
N ALA A 370 -9.44 9.41 2.33
CA ALA A 370 -10.87 9.20 2.52
C ALA A 370 -11.73 9.76 1.38
N THR A 371 -11.20 10.52 0.43
CA THR A 371 -11.92 10.98 -0.77
C THR A 371 -11.64 10.14 -2.00
N PHE A 372 -10.82 9.09 -1.90
CA PHE A 372 -10.50 8.21 -3.03
C PHE A 372 -11.59 7.17 -3.26
N SER A 373 -11.62 6.56 -4.45
CA SER A 373 -12.56 5.46 -4.74
C SER A 373 -12.48 4.34 -3.71
N HIS A 374 -11.25 3.97 -3.34
CA HIS A 374 -10.91 3.05 -2.25
C HIS A 374 -10.53 3.92 -1.03
N PRO A 375 -11.37 4.02 0.01
CA PRO A 375 -11.05 4.87 1.15
C PRO A 375 -9.73 4.45 1.82
N ASP A 376 -8.78 5.38 1.88
CA ASP A 376 -7.54 5.20 2.63
C ASP A 376 -7.47 6.22 3.78
N LEU A 377 -7.88 5.77 4.98
CA LEU A 377 -8.14 6.66 6.10
C LEU A 377 -6.87 7.16 6.80
N HIS A 378 -5.71 6.57 6.54
CA HIS A 378 -4.43 7.10 7.02
C HIS A 378 -3.72 8.00 6.00
N HIS A 379 -4.13 7.99 4.74
CA HIS A 379 -3.38 8.60 3.66
C HIS A 379 -3.70 10.08 3.47
N PHE A 380 -2.67 10.92 3.30
CA PHE A 380 -2.81 12.34 2.95
C PHE A 380 -1.76 12.71 1.89
N GLU A 381 -2.15 13.44 0.86
CA GLU A 381 -1.27 13.89 -0.23
C GLU A 381 -1.39 15.40 -0.54
N LEU A 382 -0.30 16.06 -0.92
CA LEU A 382 -0.15 17.53 -1.10
C LEU A 382 -0.25 18.06 -2.54
#